data_AF-A0A1J1HLP2-F1
#
_entry.id   AF-A0A1J1HLP2-F1
#
_cell.length_a   1.000
_cell.length_b   1.000
_cell.length_c   1.000
_cell.angle_alpha   90.00
_cell.angle_beta   90.00
_cell.angle_gamma   90.00
#
_symmetry.space_group_name_H-M   'P 1'
#
loop_
_entity.id
_entity.type
_entity.pdbx_description
1 polymer ?
#
loop_
_entity_poly.entity_id
_entity_poly.type
_entity_poly.pdbx_seq_one_letter_code
_entity_poly.pdbx_strand_id
1 'polypeptide(L)'
;MKVSIIFITLFAYISATTLKCQFTKNTVFSYVCEIRKVELIDVADEFIVEHDDHQKDKSDSDVKMVSFIDSTINVVPNQIFSIFPNLDILDLVNTRIKKWNRDNLKSAKHLRRIWLAYNQIEELFDNSFIGATGLENLLLDNNKISKIGDKTFNGLSQVKSLEFQNNFIKTLSEKLLAPLKKLKELNLSENKISHFDENAFHNNGRLEFLNLASNNITVLPEKLFHSQLDLTILYLHNNQITKLSPELFADCSALMELRLDHNRILEIPLGMFTNNQMFKLLNIMHNDIDKFNGKVLPEEMELLYLDESVETENIMATLEIIRGEKKVSSLWTQPDKVVEYSAAE
;
A
#
# COMPACT_ATOMS: atom_id res chain seq x y z
N MET A 1 67.81 -28.65 -8.04
CA MET A 1 66.36 -28.87 -7.87
C MET A 1 65.64 -27.59 -8.23
N LYS A 2 65.00 -27.53 -9.40
CA LYS A 2 64.03 -26.46 -9.75
C LYS A 2 62.64 -27.01 -9.46
N VAL A 3 61.91 -26.37 -8.56
CA VAL A 3 60.50 -26.67 -8.30
C VAL A 3 59.68 -25.82 -9.28
N SER A 4 59.01 -26.46 -10.23
CA SER A 4 58.02 -25.81 -11.07
C SER A 4 56.69 -25.80 -10.33
N ILE A 5 56.22 -24.62 -9.96
CA ILE A 5 54.86 -24.40 -9.45
C ILE A 5 53.95 -24.27 -10.67
N ILE A 6 53.09 -25.25 -10.87
CA ILE A 6 52.03 -25.21 -11.89
C ILE A 6 50.90 -24.37 -11.31
N PHE A 7 50.69 -23.17 -11.87
CA PHE A 7 49.46 -22.40 -11.65
C PHE A 7 48.34 -23.08 -12.45
N ILE A 8 47.49 -23.83 -11.76
CA ILE A 8 46.20 -24.27 -12.30
C ILE A 8 45.24 -23.10 -12.11
N THR A 9 45.00 -22.32 -13.16
CA THR A 9 43.86 -21.40 -13.22
C THR A 9 42.58 -22.23 -13.27
N LEU A 10 41.91 -22.39 -12.12
CA LEU A 10 40.52 -22.85 -12.09
C LEU A 10 39.66 -21.74 -12.70
N PHE A 11 39.32 -21.85 -13.98
CA PHE A 11 38.12 -21.19 -14.49
C PHE A 11 36.94 -21.95 -13.89
N ALA A 12 36.36 -21.41 -12.81
CA ALA A 12 35.02 -21.81 -12.42
C ALA A 12 34.10 -21.43 -13.57
N TYR A 13 33.56 -22.43 -14.27
CA TYR A 13 32.42 -22.23 -15.15
C TYR A 13 31.26 -21.75 -14.27
N ILE A 14 31.00 -20.44 -14.27
CA ILE A 14 29.75 -19.91 -13.74
C ILE A 14 28.69 -20.39 -14.72
N SER A 15 27.88 -21.37 -14.33
CA SER A 15 26.74 -21.81 -15.13
C SER A 15 25.70 -20.70 -15.10
N ALA A 16 25.55 -19.98 -16.20
CA ALA A 16 24.49 -19.00 -16.33
C ALA A 16 23.11 -19.66 -16.10
N THR A 17 22.30 -19.09 -15.22
CA THR A 17 20.92 -19.56 -15.00
C THR A 17 20.05 -19.03 -16.13
N THR A 18 19.52 -19.92 -16.98
CA THR A 18 18.63 -19.53 -18.07
C THR A 18 17.20 -19.34 -17.54
N LEU A 19 16.66 -18.15 -17.69
CA LEU A 19 15.26 -17.85 -17.41
C LEU A 19 14.47 -18.00 -18.70
N LYS A 20 13.49 -18.91 -18.71
CA LYS A 20 12.61 -19.10 -19.88
C LYS A 20 11.35 -18.29 -19.73
N CYS A 21 11.14 -17.41 -20.70
CA CYS A 21 9.95 -16.58 -20.79
C CYS A 21 8.87 -17.27 -21.63
N GLN A 22 7.75 -17.62 -21.00
CA GLN A 22 6.55 -18.06 -21.68
C GLN A 22 5.64 -16.86 -21.96
N PHE A 23 5.44 -16.53 -23.23
CA PHE A 23 4.62 -15.37 -23.60
C PHE A 23 3.13 -15.70 -23.58
N THR A 24 2.38 -14.96 -22.76
CA THR A 24 0.93 -15.09 -22.68
C THR A 24 0.23 -13.79 -23.06
N LYS A 25 -0.99 -13.92 -23.61
CA LYS A 25 -1.87 -12.80 -23.87
C LYS A 25 -2.91 -12.75 -22.78
N ASN A 26 -2.84 -11.72 -21.95
CA ASN A 26 -3.87 -11.43 -20.97
C ASN A 26 -4.78 -10.32 -21.52
N THR A 27 -6.09 -10.49 -21.43
CA THR A 27 -7.09 -9.51 -21.86
C THR A 27 -7.00 -8.19 -21.09
N VAL A 28 -6.34 -8.18 -19.92
CA VAL A 28 -6.13 -7.03 -19.03
C VAL A 28 -4.70 -6.47 -19.12
N PHE A 29 -3.67 -7.33 -19.22
CA PHE A 29 -2.26 -6.90 -19.10
C PHE A 29 -1.48 -6.84 -20.42
N SER A 30 -2.16 -6.95 -21.57
CA SER A 30 -1.61 -6.84 -22.93
C SER A 30 -0.68 -7.99 -23.35
N TYR A 31 0.61 -7.96 -23.00
CA TYR A 31 1.63 -8.94 -23.39
C TYR A 31 2.57 -9.21 -22.20
N VAL A 32 2.56 -10.45 -21.72
CA VAL A 32 3.16 -10.86 -20.46
C VAL A 32 4.26 -11.89 -20.71
N CYS A 33 5.36 -11.74 -19.99
CA CYS A 33 6.41 -12.74 -19.87
C CYS A 33 6.25 -13.51 -18.54
N GLU A 34 5.87 -14.78 -18.61
CA GLU A 34 5.77 -15.64 -17.44
C GLU A 34 7.03 -16.48 -17.27
N ILE A 35 7.68 -16.36 -16.12
CA ILE A 35 8.85 -17.14 -15.73
C ILE A 35 8.40 -18.08 -14.62
N ARG A 36 8.57 -19.39 -14.82
CA ARG A 36 7.99 -20.43 -13.96
C ARG A 36 9.06 -21.29 -13.31
N LYS A 37 8.83 -21.67 -12.04
CA LYS A 37 9.61 -22.68 -11.31
C LYS A 37 11.11 -22.36 -11.26
N VAL A 38 11.45 -21.10 -10.98
CA VAL A 38 12.85 -20.66 -10.83
C VAL A 38 13.19 -20.34 -9.39
N GLU A 39 14.47 -20.49 -9.04
CA GLU A 39 15.01 -20.18 -7.71
C GLU A 39 16.17 -19.19 -7.87
N LEU A 40 15.94 -17.94 -7.47
CA LEU A 40 16.87 -16.81 -7.61
C LEU A 40 17.26 -16.26 -6.22
N ILE A 41 18.14 -16.98 -5.53
CA ILE A 41 18.47 -16.71 -4.12
C ILE A 41 19.68 -15.78 -3.92
N ASP A 42 20.74 -15.92 -4.73
CA ASP A 42 22.01 -15.20 -4.56
C ASP A 42 22.50 -14.50 -5.85
N VAL A 43 23.40 -13.53 -5.68
CA VAL A 43 23.97 -12.70 -6.76
C VAL A 43 25.24 -13.37 -7.32
N ALA A 44 25.11 -14.35 -8.21
CA ALA A 44 26.31 -14.94 -8.83
C ALA A 44 26.15 -15.64 -10.19
N ASP A 45 24.97 -15.69 -10.80
CA ASP A 45 24.86 -16.25 -12.15
C ASP A 45 24.62 -15.13 -13.16
N GLU A 46 25.39 -15.14 -14.26
CA GLU A 46 24.93 -14.44 -15.45
C GLU A 46 23.58 -15.06 -15.85
N PHE A 47 22.57 -14.23 -16.11
CA PHE A 47 21.26 -14.75 -16.50
C PHE A 47 21.06 -14.53 -17.99
N ILE A 48 20.68 -15.60 -18.68
CA ILE A 48 20.22 -15.51 -20.06
C ILE A 48 18.71 -15.65 -20.01
N VAL A 49 18.00 -14.61 -20.43
CA VAL A 49 16.56 -14.76 -20.66
C VAL A 49 16.42 -15.35 -22.06
N GLU A 50 16.15 -16.65 -22.13
CA GLU A 50 15.67 -17.27 -23.36
C GLU A 50 14.16 -17.08 -23.42
N HIS A 51 13.64 -16.76 -24.58
CA HIS A 51 12.21 -16.62 -24.78
C HIS A 51 11.77 -17.54 -25.92
N ASP A 52 10.54 -18.05 -25.82
CA ASP A 52 9.91 -18.73 -26.94
C ASP A 52 9.77 -17.76 -28.13
N ASP A 53 9.39 -18.27 -29.31
CA ASP A 53 9.04 -17.40 -30.43
C ASP A 53 7.96 -16.40 -29.97
N HIS A 54 8.21 -15.11 -30.20
CA HIS A 54 7.21 -14.08 -29.95
C HIS A 54 5.93 -14.39 -30.72
N GLN A 55 4.81 -13.89 -30.22
CA GLN A 55 3.59 -13.86 -31.01
C GLN A 55 3.81 -13.00 -32.25
N LYS A 56 3.05 -13.26 -33.32
CA LYS A 56 3.17 -12.52 -34.58
C LYS A 56 3.11 -11.00 -34.33
N ASP A 57 4.06 -10.27 -34.92
CA ASP A 57 4.19 -8.81 -34.82
C ASP A 57 4.50 -8.29 -33.40
N LYS A 58 5.01 -9.14 -32.50
CA LYS A 58 5.45 -8.77 -31.14
C LYS A 58 6.97 -8.87 -30.97
N SER A 59 7.46 -8.08 -30.03
CA SER A 59 8.86 -8.01 -29.62
C SER A 59 8.99 -7.86 -28.10
N ASP A 60 10.20 -7.96 -27.56
CA ASP A 60 10.47 -7.67 -26.16
C ASP A 60 10.00 -6.25 -25.73
N SER A 61 10.01 -5.29 -26.65
CA SER A 61 9.54 -3.92 -26.39
C SER A 61 8.01 -3.82 -26.18
N ASP A 62 7.26 -4.85 -26.59
CA ASP A 62 5.81 -4.94 -26.35
C ASP A 62 5.47 -5.51 -24.98
N VAL A 63 6.41 -6.17 -24.30
CA VAL A 63 6.18 -6.80 -23.01
C VAL A 63 5.90 -5.73 -21.97
N LYS A 64 4.72 -5.82 -21.32
CA LYS A 64 4.28 -4.89 -20.28
C LYS A 64 4.40 -5.45 -18.88
N MET A 65 4.47 -6.76 -18.74
CA MET A 65 4.53 -7.42 -17.45
C MET A 65 5.49 -8.59 -17.49
N VAL A 66 6.29 -8.73 -16.43
CA VAL A 66 7.07 -9.94 -16.14
C VAL A 66 6.52 -10.48 -14.82
N SER A 67 6.11 -11.75 -14.84
CA SER A 67 5.54 -12.44 -13.69
C SER A 67 6.36 -13.68 -13.35
N PHE A 68 6.67 -13.86 -12.07
CA PHE A 68 7.33 -15.03 -11.54
C PHE A 68 6.32 -15.94 -10.85
N ILE A 69 6.10 -17.13 -11.39
CA ILE A 69 5.06 -18.06 -10.91
C ILE A 69 5.74 -19.31 -10.37
N ASP A 70 5.23 -19.83 -9.24
CA ASP A 70 5.79 -21.01 -8.54
C ASP A 70 7.29 -20.88 -8.29
N SER A 71 7.77 -19.67 -8.02
CA SER A 71 9.20 -19.34 -7.99
C SER A 71 9.64 -18.85 -6.61
N THR A 72 10.93 -18.98 -6.31
CA THR A 72 11.55 -18.43 -5.08
C THR A 72 12.52 -17.34 -5.49
N ILE A 73 12.24 -16.09 -5.14
CA ILE A 73 13.03 -14.93 -5.58
C ILE A 73 13.56 -14.20 -4.35
N ASN A 74 14.83 -13.82 -4.35
CA ASN A 74 15.40 -12.81 -3.44
C ASN A 74 16.09 -11.69 -4.23
N VAL A 75 16.60 -12.02 -5.41
CA VAL A 75 17.26 -11.08 -6.31
C VAL A 75 16.54 -11.06 -7.64
N VAL A 76 16.18 -9.86 -8.11
CA VAL A 76 15.63 -9.65 -9.45
C VAL A 76 16.79 -9.37 -10.39
N PRO A 77 16.99 -10.16 -11.46
CA PRO A 77 18.05 -9.90 -12.44
C PRO A 77 17.82 -8.56 -13.15
N ASN A 78 18.75 -7.63 -12.97
CA ASN A 78 18.63 -6.28 -13.56
C ASN A 78 18.59 -6.29 -15.10
N GLN A 79 19.10 -7.37 -15.75
CA GLN A 79 19.01 -7.57 -17.19
C GLN A 79 17.56 -7.55 -17.70
N ILE A 80 16.57 -7.95 -16.88
CA ILE A 80 15.14 -7.93 -17.23
C ILE A 80 14.70 -6.54 -17.70
N PHE A 81 15.17 -5.47 -17.04
CA PHE A 81 14.82 -4.10 -17.40
C PHE A 81 15.51 -3.60 -18.68
N SER A 82 16.57 -4.28 -19.12
CA SER A 82 17.24 -3.99 -20.39
C SER A 82 16.62 -4.76 -21.56
N ILE A 83 16.21 -6.01 -21.30
CA ILE A 83 15.55 -6.88 -22.29
C ILE A 83 14.14 -6.36 -22.58
N PHE A 84 13.37 -6.00 -21.55
CA PHE A 84 12.02 -5.45 -21.67
C PHE A 84 12.03 -3.93 -21.35
N PRO A 85 12.42 -3.07 -22.31
CA PRO A 85 12.66 -1.65 -22.03
C PRO A 85 11.39 -0.86 -21.66
N ASN A 86 10.21 -1.36 -22.02
CA ASN A 86 8.91 -0.74 -21.74
C ASN A 86 8.11 -1.48 -20.66
N LEU A 87 8.80 -2.25 -19.81
CA LEU A 87 8.19 -3.00 -18.73
C LEU A 87 7.45 -2.06 -17.77
N ASP A 88 6.16 -2.32 -17.58
CA ASP A 88 5.27 -1.49 -16.77
C ASP A 88 5.02 -2.12 -15.38
N ILE A 89 4.85 -3.45 -15.34
CA ILE A 89 4.56 -4.22 -14.14
C ILE A 89 5.67 -5.26 -13.91
N LEU A 90 6.19 -5.31 -12.67
CA LEU A 90 6.97 -6.43 -12.16
C LEU A 90 6.14 -7.15 -11.10
N ASP A 91 5.75 -8.37 -11.41
CA ASP A 91 4.93 -9.21 -10.55
C ASP A 91 5.77 -10.29 -9.88
N LEU A 92 5.86 -10.15 -8.56
CA LEU A 92 6.61 -11.01 -7.65
C LEU A 92 5.70 -11.52 -6.52
N VAL A 93 4.38 -11.55 -6.74
CA VAL A 93 3.43 -12.01 -5.74
C VAL A 93 3.70 -13.47 -5.38
N ASN A 94 3.72 -13.77 -4.08
CA ASN A 94 3.92 -15.13 -3.58
C ASN A 94 5.22 -15.81 -4.09
N THR A 95 6.30 -15.04 -4.20
CA THR A 95 7.62 -15.54 -4.64
C THR A 95 8.59 -15.79 -3.48
N ARG A 96 8.07 -15.84 -2.24
CA ARG A 96 8.82 -16.14 -1.00
C ARG A 96 10.00 -15.21 -0.72
N ILE A 97 9.97 -13.97 -1.23
CA ILE A 97 11.01 -12.97 -0.99
C ILE A 97 11.15 -12.71 0.51
N LYS A 98 12.37 -12.85 1.04
CA LYS A 98 12.69 -12.53 2.44
C LYS A 98 13.39 -11.20 2.61
N LYS A 99 14.20 -10.82 1.62
CA LYS A 99 15.00 -9.60 1.63
C LYS A 99 14.76 -8.82 0.35
N TRP A 100 14.47 -7.54 0.51
CA TRP A 100 14.33 -6.61 -0.61
C TRP A 100 15.32 -5.48 -0.42
N ASN A 101 16.07 -5.13 -1.47
CA ASN A 101 17.06 -4.06 -1.40
C ASN A 101 17.15 -3.29 -2.72
N ARG A 102 17.93 -2.20 -2.70
CA ARG A 102 18.07 -1.29 -3.86
C ARG A 102 18.60 -1.95 -5.13
N ASP A 103 19.35 -3.05 -5.01
CA ASP A 103 20.01 -3.70 -6.13
C ASP A 103 19.00 -4.50 -6.99
N ASN A 104 17.81 -4.81 -6.45
CA ASN A 104 16.70 -5.46 -7.17
C ASN A 104 16.09 -4.58 -8.28
N LEU A 105 16.30 -3.27 -8.25
CA LEU A 105 15.64 -2.31 -9.15
C LEU A 105 16.63 -1.40 -9.86
N LYS A 106 17.88 -1.82 -10.02
CA LYS A 106 18.89 -0.99 -10.68
C LYS A 106 18.46 -0.76 -12.13
N SER A 107 18.26 0.51 -12.49
CA SER A 107 17.82 0.95 -13.82
C SER A 107 16.35 0.68 -14.18
N ALA A 108 15.47 0.35 -13.23
CA ALA A 108 14.03 0.13 -13.44
C ALA A 108 13.23 1.43 -13.68
N LYS A 109 13.73 2.35 -14.51
CA LYS A 109 13.20 3.73 -14.65
C LYS A 109 11.81 3.80 -15.28
N HIS A 110 11.44 2.83 -16.09
CA HIS A 110 10.16 2.78 -16.80
C HIS A 110 9.06 2.05 -16.02
N LEU A 111 9.44 1.35 -14.95
CA LEU A 111 8.53 0.55 -14.15
C LEU A 111 7.52 1.45 -13.42
N ARG A 112 6.24 1.12 -13.55
CA ARG A 112 5.14 1.86 -12.92
C ARG A 112 4.51 1.11 -11.77
N ARG A 113 4.58 -0.22 -11.79
CA ARG A 113 3.91 -1.07 -10.82
C ARG A 113 4.84 -2.18 -10.35
N ILE A 114 4.92 -2.36 -9.04
CA ILE A 114 5.63 -3.48 -8.41
C ILE A 114 4.65 -4.19 -7.48
N TRP A 115 4.50 -5.49 -7.69
CA TRP A 115 3.65 -6.33 -6.85
C TRP A 115 4.53 -7.27 -6.02
N LEU A 116 4.63 -6.99 -4.72
CA LEU A 116 5.40 -7.77 -3.75
C LEU A 116 4.48 -8.40 -2.69
N ALA A 117 3.18 -8.47 -2.95
CA ALA A 117 2.20 -9.04 -2.04
C ALA A 117 2.49 -10.52 -1.71
N TYR A 118 2.04 -10.99 -0.54
CA TYR A 118 2.14 -12.40 -0.13
C TYR A 118 3.58 -12.95 -0.09
N ASN A 119 4.56 -12.10 0.26
CA ASN A 119 5.95 -12.52 0.45
C ASN A 119 6.31 -12.63 1.95
N GLN A 120 7.60 -12.75 2.26
CA GLN A 120 8.12 -12.93 3.62
C GLN A 120 9.07 -11.78 4.00
N ILE A 121 8.88 -10.58 3.42
CA ILE A 121 9.75 -9.43 3.66
C ILE A 121 9.54 -8.96 5.10
N GLU A 122 10.63 -8.91 5.89
CA GLU A 122 10.58 -8.49 7.30
C GLU A 122 11.03 -7.03 7.50
N GLU A 123 11.93 -6.56 6.65
CA GLU A 123 12.58 -5.25 6.76
C GLU A 123 12.75 -4.61 5.38
N LEU A 124 12.43 -3.32 5.30
CA LEU A 124 12.71 -2.47 4.16
C LEU A 124 13.80 -1.46 4.54
N PHE A 125 14.89 -1.47 3.78
CA PHE A 125 16.03 -0.59 4.03
C PHE A 125 15.88 0.76 3.32
N ASP A 126 16.63 1.74 3.78
CA ASP A 126 16.74 3.04 3.12
C ASP A 126 17.07 2.88 1.62
N ASN A 127 16.32 3.62 0.79
CA ASN A 127 16.46 3.64 -0.67
C ASN A 127 16.18 2.30 -1.37
N SER A 128 15.44 1.38 -0.75
CA SER A 128 15.12 0.06 -1.34
C SER A 128 14.45 0.12 -2.72
N PHE A 129 13.80 1.24 -3.06
CA PHE A 129 13.09 1.43 -4.33
C PHE A 129 13.67 2.53 -5.22
N ILE A 130 14.85 3.08 -4.88
CA ILE A 130 15.41 4.30 -5.51
C ILE A 130 15.61 4.21 -7.03
N GLY A 131 15.78 3.01 -7.58
CA GLY A 131 15.95 2.79 -9.02
C GLY A 131 14.67 2.91 -9.84
N ALA A 132 13.50 2.81 -9.21
CA ALA A 132 12.18 2.87 -9.85
C ALA A 132 11.53 4.26 -9.70
N THR A 133 12.19 5.30 -10.20
CA THR A 133 11.73 6.70 -10.04
C THR A 133 10.39 7.00 -10.70
N GLY A 134 9.95 6.17 -11.65
CA GLY A 134 8.67 6.28 -12.34
C GLY A 134 7.51 5.56 -11.66
N LEU A 135 7.74 4.90 -10.51
CA LEU A 135 6.76 4.04 -9.84
C LEU A 135 5.50 4.81 -9.43
N GLU A 136 4.34 4.24 -9.73
CA GLU A 136 3.01 4.79 -9.45
C GLU A 136 2.22 3.94 -8.45
N ASN A 137 2.37 2.61 -8.48
CA ASN A 137 1.73 1.69 -7.54
C ASN A 137 2.75 0.73 -6.93
N LEU A 138 2.71 0.58 -5.61
CA LEU A 138 3.56 -0.35 -4.88
C LEU A 138 2.71 -1.18 -3.91
N LEU A 139 2.70 -2.49 -4.14
CA LEU A 139 1.97 -3.44 -3.30
C LEU A 139 2.94 -4.23 -2.44
N LEU A 140 2.81 -4.08 -1.12
CA LEU A 140 3.63 -4.72 -0.09
C LEU A 140 2.76 -5.41 0.96
N ASP A 141 1.47 -5.57 0.69
CA ASP A 141 0.52 -6.21 1.57
C ASP A 141 0.85 -7.69 1.81
N ASN A 142 0.31 -8.25 2.90
CA ASN A 142 0.48 -9.66 3.23
C ASN A 142 1.97 -10.10 3.31
N ASN A 143 2.80 -9.27 3.95
CA ASN A 143 4.22 -9.58 4.21
C ASN A 143 4.47 -9.69 5.72
N LYS A 144 5.73 -9.61 6.14
CA LYS A 144 6.14 -9.62 7.55
C LYS A 144 6.80 -8.30 7.98
N ILE A 145 6.50 -7.21 7.29
CA ILE A 145 7.24 -5.96 7.41
C ILE A 145 7.00 -5.36 8.79
N SER A 146 8.05 -5.28 9.59
CA SER A 146 8.03 -4.70 10.94
C SER A 146 9.01 -3.55 11.12
N LYS A 147 10.00 -3.45 10.22
CA LYS A 147 11.02 -2.40 10.21
C LYS A 147 11.07 -1.74 8.84
N ILE A 148 11.02 -0.41 8.85
CA ILE A 148 11.07 0.40 7.63
C ILE A 148 12.02 1.56 7.90
N GLY A 149 13.06 1.69 7.07
CA GLY A 149 13.97 2.84 7.14
C GLY A 149 13.28 4.14 6.71
N ASP A 150 13.60 5.26 7.37
CA ASP A 150 13.00 6.57 7.08
C ASP A 150 13.19 7.03 5.63
N LYS A 151 14.18 6.50 4.90
CA LYS A 151 14.46 6.85 3.51
C LYS A 151 14.04 5.76 2.53
N THR A 152 13.22 4.79 2.96
CA THR A 152 12.80 3.65 2.12
C THR A 152 12.22 4.10 0.77
N PHE A 153 11.39 5.14 0.78
CA PHE A 153 10.70 5.65 -0.43
C PHE A 153 11.38 6.85 -1.10
N ASN A 154 12.66 7.10 -0.82
CA ASN A 154 13.39 8.15 -1.51
C ASN A 154 13.35 7.96 -3.03
N GLY A 155 13.07 9.05 -3.75
CA GLY A 155 12.97 9.07 -5.22
C GLY A 155 11.59 8.70 -5.78
N LEU A 156 10.67 8.22 -4.95
CA LEU A 156 9.33 7.75 -5.37
C LEU A 156 8.27 8.86 -5.46
N SER A 157 8.61 9.98 -6.09
CA SER A 157 7.72 11.16 -6.19
C SER A 157 6.45 10.94 -7.03
N GLN A 158 6.40 9.85 -7.81
CA GLN A 158 5.29 9.54 -8.70
C GLN A 158 4.28 8.55 -8.11
N VAL A 159 4.56 7.96 -6.93
CA VAL A 159 3.68 6.98 -6.32
C VAL A 159 2.36 7.63 -5.96
N LYS A 160 1.27 6.97 -6.38
CA LYS A 160 -0.13 7.36 -6.18
C LYS A 160 -0.83 6.41 -5.21
N SER A 161 -0.49 5.13 -5.22
CA SER A 161 -1.09 4.13 -4.32
C SER A 161 -0.01 3.26 -3.69
N LEU A 162 -0.15 3.06 -2.38
CA LEU A 162 0.77 2.29 -1.54
C LEU A 162 -0.03 1.38 -0.61
N GLU A 163 0.12 0.07 -0.80
CA GLU A 163 -0.59 -0.96 -0.05
C GLU A 163 0.35 -1.67 0.92
N PHE A 164 0.06 -1.58 2.21
CA PHE A 164 0.84 -2.15 3.32
C PHE A 164 0.00 -3.01 4.27
N GLN A 165 -1.26 -3.26 3.94
CA GLN A 165 -2.16 -4.00 4.81
C GLN A 165 -1.66 -5.40 5.15
N ASN A 166 -2.05 -5.89 6.33
CA ASN A 166 -1.63 -7.19 6.85
C ASN A 166 -0.09 -7.33 6.92
N ASN A 167 0.52 -6.42 7.70
CA ASN A 167 1.94 -6.42 8.05
C ASN A 167 2.11 -6.19 9.57
N PHE A 168 3.31 -5.85 10.04
CA PHE A 168 3.63 -5.68 11.46
C PHE A 168 4.17 -4.28 11.78
N ILE A 169 3.78 -3.26 11.00
CA ILE A 169 4.22 -1.87 11.18
C ILE A 169 3.67 -1.33 12.50
N LYS A 170 4.53 -0.69 13.31
CA LYS A 170 4.16 -0.17 14.64
C LYS A 170 4.09 1.35 14.73
N THR A 171 4.87 2.03 13.90
CA THR A 171 5.09 3.47 13.97
C THR A 171 5.11 4.07 12.57
N LEU A 172 4.53 5.26 12.40
CA LEU A 172 4.69 6.05 11.19
C LEU A 172 5.44 7.35 11.49
N SER A 173 6.58 7.54 10.83
CA SER A 173 7.35 8.78 10.91
C SER A 173 6.98 9.72 9.76
N GLU A 174 7.11 11.02 9.97
CA GLU A 174 6.94 12.04 8.92
C GLU A 174 7.89 11.79 7.75
N LYS A 175 9.15 11.43 8.07
CA LYS A 175 10.22 11.24 7.08
C LYS A 175 9.94 10.11 6.12
N LEU A 176 9.29 9.04 6.59
CA LEU A 176 9.01 7.85 5.80
C LEU A 176 8.16 8.20 4.57
N LEU A 177 7.04 8.89 4.77
CA LEU A 177 6.07 9.21 3.71
C LEU A 177 6.36 10.54 3.00
N ALA A 178 7.25 11.36 3.54
CA ALA A 178 7.60 12.68 3.00
C ALA A 178 7.97 12.70 1.50
N PRO A 179 8.65 11.68 0.92
CA PRO A 179 8.95 11.66 -0.51
C PRO A 179 7.73 11.47 -1.43
N LEU A 180 6.61 10.93 -0.92
CA LEU A 180 5.46 10.47 -1.71
C LEU A 180 4.46 11.61 -2.01
N LYS A 181 4.91 12.64 -2.73
CA LYS A 181 4.15 13.89 -2.95
C LYS A 181 2.85 13.73 -3.76
N LYS A 182 2.72 12.65 -4.53
CA LYS A 182 1.54 12.36 -5.36
C LYS A 182 0.66 11.25 -4.78
N LEU A 183 0.92 10.82 -3.54
CA LEU A 183 0.18 9.75 -2.89
C LEU A 183 -1.28 10.17 -2.74
N LYS A 184 -2.18 9.35 -3.29
CA LYS A 184 -3.63 9.48 -3.26
C LYS A 184 -4.26 8.42 -2.38
N GLU A 185 -3.71 7.21 -2.38
CA GLU A 185 -4.28 6.08 -1.65
C GLU A 185 -3.19 5.44 -0.79
N LEU A 186 -3.49 5.30 0.49
CA LEU A 186 -2.61 4.64 1.45
C LEU A 186 -3.41 3.66 2.29
N ASN A 187 -3.05 2.39 2.18
CA ASN A 187 -3.66 1.34 2.96
C ASN A 187 -2.66 0.75 3.96
N LEU A 188 -2.92 0.98 5.23
CA LEU A 188 -2.13 0.55 6.37
C LEU A 188 -2.97 -0.30 7.33
N SER A 189 -4.11 -0.83 6.87
CA SER A 189 -4.99 -1.61 7.73
C SER A 189 -4.33 -2.90 8.21
N GLU A 190 -4.85 -3.49 9.28
CA GLU A 190 -4.38 -4.80 9.77
C GLU A 190 -2.88 -4.83 10.09
N ASN A 191 -2.34 -3.71 10.59
CA ASN A 191 -0.98 -3.60 11.08
C ASN A 191 -0.96 -3.63 12.62
N LYS A 192 0.07 -3.04 13.24
CA LYS A 192 0.24 -2.89 14.69
C LYS A 192 0.51 -1.43 15.07
N ILE A 193 0.04 -0.49 14.24
CA ILE A 193 0.34 0.93 14.40
C ILE A 193 -0.30 1.42 15.69
N SER A 194 0.52 2.06 16.52
CA SER A 194 0.09 2.61 17.82
C SER A 194 0.63 4.03 18.06
N HIS A 195 1.62 4.45 17.26
CA HIS A 195 2.28 5.74 17.41
C HIS A 195 2.48 6.40 16.04
N PHE A 196 2.34 7.72 16.02
CA PHE A 196 2.55 8.57 14.86
C PHE A 196 3.41 9.76 15.27
N ASP A 197 4.27 10.22 14.37
CA ASP A 197 4.73 11.61 14.43
C ASP A 197 3.53 12.55 14.24
N GLU A 198 3.54 13.72 14.89
CA GLU A 198 2.44 14.70 14.81
C GLU A 198 2.13 15.11 13.36
N ASN A 199 3.14 15.13 12.49
CA ASN A 199 3.06 15.54 11.08
C ASN A 199 3.20 14.35 10.10
N ALA A 200 2.85 13.13 10.51
CA ALA A 200 3.10 11.91 9.73
C ALA A 200 2.62 12.00 8.25
N PHE A 201 1.53 12.72 7.99
CA PHE A 201 0.93 12.88 6.65
C PHE A 201 1.10 14.29 6.03
N HIS A 202 1.75 15.24 6.72
CA HIS A 202 1.83 16.65 6.32
C HIS A 202 2.30 16.86 4.87
N ASN A 203 3.19 15.98 4.42
CA ASN A 203 3.80 16.04 3.09
C ASN A 203 2.97 15.39 1.97
N ASN A 204 1.84 14.77 2.30
CA ASN A 204 1.00 13.96 1.42
C ASN A 204 -0.35 14.65 1.17
N GLY A 205 -0.36 15.96 0.87
CA GLY A 205 -1.58 16.76 0.69
C GLY A 205 -2.50 16.37 -0.48
N ARG A 206 -2.15 15.34 -1.26
CA ARG A 206 -2.98 14.76 -2.34
C ARG A 206 -3.70 13.47 -1.92
N LEU A 207 -3.58 13.08 -0.65
CA LEU A 207 -4.15 11.86 -0.13
C LEU A 207 -5.68 11.97 -0.15
N GLU A 208 -6.33 11.09 -0.89
CA GLU A 208 -7.78 11.00 -1.11
C GLU A 208 -8.39 9.88 -0.26
N PHE A 209 -7.66 8.78 -0.06
CA PHE A 209 -8.09 7.61 0.71
C PHE A 209 -7.00 7.19 1.70
N LEU A 210 -7.38 7.06 2.98
CA LEU A 210 -6.51 6.55 4.03
C LEU A 210 -7.22 5.46 4.84
N ASN A 211 -6.63 4.27 4.85
CA ASN A 211 -7.11 3.17 5.66
C ASN A 211 -6.12 2.83 6.78
N LEU A 212 -6.51 3.09 8.01
CA LEU A 212 -5.80 2.79 9.26
C LEU A 212 -6.59 1.79 10.13
N ALA A 213 -7.61 1.13 9.57
CA ALA A 213 -8.46 0.21 10.30
C ALA A 213 -7.69 -1.00 10.86
N SER A 214 -8.22 -1.62 11.91
CA SER A 214 -7.64 -2.85 12.48
C SER A 214 -6.17 -2.68 12.92
N ASN A 215 -5.87 -1.57 13.60
CA ASN A 215 -4.56 -1.27 14.20
C ASN A 215 -4.67 -1.21 15.74
N ASN A 216 -3.63 -0.70 16.40
CA ASN A 216 -3.57 -0.55 17.85
C ASN A 216 -3.57 0.93 18.27
N ILE A 217 -4.29 1.77 17.52
CA ILE A 217 -4.29 3.23 17.73
C ILE A 217 -5.14 3.55 18.96
N THR A 218 -4.56 4.25 19.93
CA THR A 218 -5.26 4.72 21.15
C THR A 218 -5.45 6.22 21.16
N VAL A 219 -4.49 6.96 20.60
CA VAL A 219 -4.48 8.42 20.53
C VAL A 219 -4.08 8.83 19.12
N LEU A 220 -4.83 9.78 18.56
CA LEU A 220 -4.48 10.49 17.34
C LEU A 220 -3.88 11.85 17.73
N PRO A 221 -2.68 12.22 17.26
CA PRO A 221 -2.17 13.58 17.42
C PRO A 221 -3.17 14.60 16.88
N GLU A 222 -3.32 15.73 17.56
CA GLU A 222 -4.28 16.77 17.21
C GLU A 222 -4.14 17.25 15.76
N LYS A 223 -2.89 17.35 15.28
CA LYS A 223 -2.56 17.84 13.93
C LYS A 223 -2.31 16.75 12.91
N LEU A 224 -2.64 15.50 13.22
CA LEU A 224 -2.29 14.35 12.38
C LEU A 224 -2.79 14.51 10.94
N PHE A 225 -3.97 15.10 10.75
CA PHE A 225 -4.58 15.31 9.44
C PHE A 225 -4.52 16.78 8.94
N HIS A 226 -3.63 17.61 9.50
CA HIS A 226 -3.42 18.96 9.00
C HIS A 226 -2.86 18.94 7.56
N SER A 227 -3.36 19.85 6.72
CA SER A 227 -3.04 19.94 5.29
C SER A 227 -3.55 18.79 4.41
N GLN A 228 -4.48 17.94 4.89
CA GLN A 228 -5.13 16.89 4.09
C GLN A 228 -6.43 17.39 3.42
N LEU A 229 -6.31 18.40 2.57
CA LEU A 229 -7.44 19.05 1.89
C LEU A 229 -8.22 18.12 0.94
N ASP A 230 -7.50 17.18 0.31
CA ASP A 230 -8.03 16.23 -0.69
C ASP A 230 -8.61 14.95 -0.04
N LEU A 231 -8.49 14.76 1.28
CA LEU A 231 -8.88 13.51 1.94
C LEU A 231 -10.40 13.35 1.96
N THR A 232 -10.88 12.30 1.29
CA THR A 232 -12.31 12.00 1.11
C THR A 232 -12.81 10.88 2.00
N ILE A 233 -11.98 9.85 2.22
CA ILE A 233 -12.36 8.63 2.92
C ILE A 233 -11.28 8.30 3.95
N LEU A 234 -11.71 8.17 5.20
CA LEU A 234 -10.85 7.82 6.32
C LEU A 234 -11.43 6.66 7.12
N TYR A 235 -10.69 5.56 7.17
CA TYR A 235 -11.03 4.38 7.95
C TYR A 235 -10.13 4.26 9.17
N LEU A 236 -10.75 4.36 10.34
CA LEU A 236 -10.12 4.25 11.67
C LEU A 236 -10.82 3.18 12.53
N HIS A 237 -11.75 2.43 11.95
CA HIS A 237 -12.51 1.40 12.67
C HIS A 237 -11.62 0.25 13.16
N ASN A 238 -12.10 -0.52 14.14
CA ASN A 238 -11.34 -1.61 14.78
C ASN A 238 -9.99 -1.12 15.35
N ASN A 239 -10.02 -0.03 16.11
CA ASN A 239 -8.87 0.47 16.86
C ASN A 239 -9.23 0.55 18.36
N GLN A 240 -8.47 1.31 19.14
CA GLN A 240 -8.67 1.49 20.58
C GLN A 240 -8.76 2.99 20.93
N ILE A 241 -9.27 3.80 20.00
CA ILE A 241 -9.33 5.25 20.12
C ILE A 241 -10.33 5.61 21.22
N THR A 242 -9.91 6.41 22.20
CA THR A 242 -10.78 6.81 23.32
C THR A 242 -11.28 8.25 23.24
N LYS A 243 -10.52 9.11 22.58
CA LYS A 243 -10.77 10.55 22.51
C LYS A 243 -10.42 11.08 21.13
N LEU A 244 -11.15 12.09 20.71
CA LEU A 244 -10.91 12.82 19.48
C LEU A 244 -10.75 14.32 19.80
N SER A 245 -9.86 15.00 19.08
CA SER A 245 -9.72 16.46 19.18
C SER A 245 -10.76 17.17 18.30
N PRO A 246 -11.35 18.30 18.72
CA PRO A 246 -12.19 19.13 17.84
C PRO A 246 -11.47 19.59 16.57
N GLU A 247 -10.15 19.78 16.60
CA GLU A 247 -9.37 20.30 15.46
C GLU A 247 -8.85 19.20 14.52
N LEU A 248 -9.10 17.92 14.84
CA LEU A 248 -8.49 16.78 14.16
C LEU A 248 -8.73 16.77 12.64
N PHE A 249 -9.88 17.28 12.19
CA PHE A 249 -10.30 17.31 10.79
C PHE A 249 -10.47 18.73 10.22
N ALA A 250 -9.90 19.74 10.89
CA ALA A 250 -10.10 21.16 10.54
C ALA A 250 -9.72 21.50 9.08
N ASP A 251 -8.71 20.81 8.54
CA ASP A 251 -8.20 20.97 7.17
C ASP A 251 -8.73 19.91 6.18
N CYS A 252 -9.64 19.01 6.59
CA CYS A 252 -10.13 17.93 5.72
C CYS A 252 -11.40 18.35 4.94
N SER A 253 -11.35 19.43 4.17
CA SER A 253 -12.53 20.03 3.52
C SER A 253 -13.27 19.07 2.57
N ALA A 254 -12.57 18.10 1.98
CA ALA A 254 -13.15 17.10 1.08
C ALA A 254 -13.66 15.84 1.80
N LEU A 255 -13.58 15.75 3.14
CA LEU A 255 -13.95 14.55 3.88
C LEU A 255 -15.42 14.22 3.67
N MET A 256 -15.68 13.00 3.20
CA MET A 256 -17.03 12.49 2.89
C MET A 256 -17.42 11.32 3.78
N GLU A 257 -16.49 10.40 4.03
CA GLU A 257 -16.74 9.15 4.77
C GLU A 257 -15.72 8.97 5.90
N LEU A 258 -16.22 8.82 7.12
CA LEU A 258 -15.42 8.54 8.30
C LEU A 258 -15.96 7.31 9.02
N ARG A 259 -15.11 6.28 9.14
CA ARG A 259 -15.43 5.08 9.91
C ARG A 259 -14.61 5.04 11.19
N LEU A 260 -15.30 5.13 12.31
CA LEU A 260 -14.77 5.09 13.67
C LEU A 260 -15.39 3.93 14.47
N ASP A 261 -16.13 3.04 13.82
CA ASP A 261 -16.77 1.93 14.51
C ASP A 261 -15.77 0.97 15.17
N HIS A 262 -16.21 0.22 16.17
CA HIS A 262 -15.34 -0.69 16.93
C HIS A 262 -14.11 0.02 17.51
N ASN A 263 -14.36 1.09 18.28
CA ASN A 263 -13.37 1.83 19.05
C ASN A 263 -13.86 1.95 20.51
N ARG A 264 -13.33 2.92 21.27
CA ARG A 264 -13.70 3.18 22.68
C ARG A 264 -14.04 4.65 22.90
N ILE A 265 -14.63 5.28 21.88
CA ILE A 265 -14.92 6.71 21.87
C ILE A 265 -16.11 6.98 22.78
N LEU A 266 -15.99 7.98 23.65
CA LEU A 266 -17.04 8.35 24.60
C LEU A 266 -18.01 9.39 24.04
N GLU A 267 -17.51 10.29 23.19
CA GLU A 267 -18.29 11.36 22.60
C GLU A 267 -17.64 11.88 21.31
N ILE A 268 -18.45 12.50 20.46
CA ILE A 268 -17.98 13.30 19.33
C ILE A 268 -17.94 14.76 19.77
N PRO A 269 -16.76 15.42 19.79
CA PRO A 269 -16.63 16.82 20.19
C PRO A 269 -17.46 17.78 19.32
N LEU A 270 -18.02 18.80 19.96
CA LEU A 270 -18.69 19.90 19.26
C LEU A 270 -17.69 20.67 18.39
N GLY A 271 -18.09 21.02 17.17
CA GLY A 271 -17.26 21.79 16.24
C GLY A 271 -16.30 20.95 15.40
N MET A 272 -16.17 19.64 15.67
CA MET A 272 -15.26 18.76 14.95
C MET A 272 -15.44 18.81 13.43
N PHE A 273 -16.68 18.93 12.97
CA PHE A 273 -17.03 18.89 11.55
C PHE A 273 -17.34 20.26 10.95
N THR A 274 -16.99 21.36 11.63
CA THR A 274 -17.37 22.73 11.20
C THR A 274 -16.89 23.08 9.78
N ASN A 275 -15.75 22.54 9.34
CA ASN A 275 -15.18 22.84 8.02
C ASN A 275 -15.41 21.72 6.98
N ASN A 276 -16.08 20.63 7.33
CA ASN A 276 -16.21 19.44 6.49
C ASN A 276 -17.57 19.43 5.76
N GLN A 277 -17.80 20.41 4.87
CA GLN A 277 -19.08 20.59 4.16
C GLN A 277 -19.45 19.43 3.22
N MET A 278 -18.47 18.60 2.84
CA MET A 278 -18.68 17.42 2.00
C MET A 278 -19.02 16.16 2.81
N PHE A 279 -19.12 16.26 4.14
CA PHE A 279 -19.22 15.09 5.02
C PHE A 279 -20.61 14.44 4.96
N LYS A 280 -20.64 13.17 4.56
CA LYS A 280 -21.88 12.43 4.25
C LYS A 280 -22.14 11.24 5.15
N LEU A 281 -21.08 10.50 5.52
CA LEU A 281 -21.20 9.24 6.25
C LEU A 281 -20.31 9.24 7.49
N LEU A 282 -20.92 9.03 8.65
CA LEU A 282 -20.24 8.69 9.89
C LEU A 282 -20.68 7.32 10.36
N ASN A 283 -19.71 6.43 10.61
CA ASN A 283 -19.96 5.21 11.36
C ASN A 283 -19.27 5.26 12.71
N ILE A 284 -20.07 5.23 13.79
CA ILE A 284 -19.61 5.23 15.18
C ILE A 284 -20.20 4.07 15.99
N MET A 285 -20.77 3.06 15.32
CA MET A 285 -21.25 1.84 15.99
C MET A 285 -20.15 1.16 16.81
N HIS A 286 -20.52 0.43 17.83
CA HIS A 286 -19.60 -0.29 18.71
C HIS A 286 -18.52 0.63 19.30
N ASN A 287 -18.98 1.72 19.93
CA ASN A 287 -18.18 2.63 20.75
C ASN A 287 -18.80 2.75 22.15
N ASP A 288 -18.16 3.51 23.04
CA ASP A 288 -18.62 3.74 24.40
C ASP A 288 -19.50 5.01 24.50
N ILE A 289 -20.34 5.26 23.48
CA ILE A 289 -21.20 6.46 23.39
C ILE A 289 -22.59 6.13 23.96
N ASP A 290 -22.94 6.73 25.09
CA ASP A 290 -24.29 6.56 25.69
C ASP A 290 -25.33 7.50 25.08
N LYS A 291 -24.92 8.74 24.76
CA LYS A 291 -25.79 9.80 24.25
C LYS A 291 -25.14 10.49 23.06
N PHE A 292 -25.95 10.78 22.05
CA PHE A 292 -25.49 11.43 20.84
C PHE A 292 -26.35 12.67 20.52
N ASN A 293 -25.71 13.83 20.48
CA ASN A 293 -26.34 15.10 20.12
C ASN A 293 -26.04 15.44 18.66
N GLY A 294 -27.07 15.43 17.81
CA GLY A 294 -26.96 15.70 16.37
C GLY A 294 -26.41 17.09 16.00
N LYS A 295 -26.34 18.06 16.93
CA LYS A 295 -25.73 19.37 16.68
C LYS A 295 -24.23 19.31 16.35
N VAL A 296 -23.56 18.19 16.63
CA VAL A 296 -22.16 17.99 16.25
C VAL A 296 -21.98 17.74 14.76
N LEU A 297 -23.05 17.37 14.06
CA LEU A 297 -23.03 16.99 12.65
C LEU A 297 -23.30 18.19 11.74
N PRO A 298 -22.68 18.26 10.55
CA PRO A 298 -23.01 19.26 9.54
C PRO A 298 -24.39 18.99 8.93
N GLU A 299 -25.03 20.03 8.37
CA GLU A 299 -26.40 19.95 7.85
C GLU A 299 -26.55 18.99 6.67
N GLU A 300 -25.48 18.84 5.87
CA GLU A 300 -25.46 18.05 4.64
C GLU A 300 -25.25 16.54 4.86
N MET A 301 -25.16 16.10 6.12
CA MET A 301 -24.93 14.70 6.46
C MET A 301 -26.11 13.81 6.05
N GLU A 302 -25.80 12.64 5.49
CA GLU A 302 -26.79 11.73 4.92
C GLU A 302 -26.97 10.45 5.75
N LEU A 303 -25.87 9.86 6.21
CA LEU A 303 -25.85 8.54 6.84
C LEU A 303 -25.10 8.55 8.17
N LEU A 304 -25.80 8.14 9.24
CA LEU A 304 -25.22 7.90 10.56
C LEU A 304 -25.46 6.46 10.98
N TYR A 305 -24.39 5.70 11.18
CA TYR A 305 -24.46 4.38 11.79
C TYR A 305 -24.18 4.50 13.29
N LEU A 306 -25.14 4.03 14.10
CA LEU A 306 -25.15 4.21 15.56
C LEU A 306 -25.77 3.00 16.26
N ASP A 307 -25.27 2.62 17.43
CA ASP A 307 -25.80 1.46 18.17
C ASP A 307 -27.25 1.68 18.61
N GLU A 308 -28.02 0.60 18.73
CA GLU A 308 -29.42 0.66 19.16
C GLU A 308 -29.60 1.27 20.56
N SER A 309 -28.61 1.11 21.45
CA SER A 309 -28.64 1.59 22.82
C SER A 309 -28.43 3.10 22.98
N VAL A 310 -27.94 3.80 21.96
CA VAL A 310 -27.56 5.21 22.09
C VAL A 310 -28.78 6.13 22.07
N GLU A 311 -28.96 6.91 23.14
CA GLU A 311 -29.98 7.97 23.20
C GLU A 311 -29.60 9.12 22.26
N THR A 312 -30.51 9.51 21.38
CA THR A 312 -30.26 10.59 20.42
C THR A 312 -31.09 11.83 20.69
N GLU A 313 -30.48 13.01 20.55
CA GLU A 313 -31.16 14.31 20.59
C GLU A 313 -30.72 15.21 19.42
N ASN A 314 -31.54 16.20 19.06
CA ASN A 314 -31.24 17.18 18.00
C ASN A 314 -30.86 16.55 16.64
N ILE A 315 -31.45 15.40 16.31
CA ILE A 315 -31.26 14.74 15.02
C ILE A 315 -32.04 15.49 13.94
N MET A 316 -31.37 15.75 12.82
CA MET A 316 -31.98 16.36 11.65
C MET A 316 -32.94 15.38 10.97
N ALA A 317 -34.07 15.89 10.47
CA ALA A 317 -35.09 15.05 9.83
C ALA A 317 -34.60 14.38 8.53
N THR A 318 -33.57 14.94 7.88
CA THR A 318 -32.95 14.42 6.66
C THR A 318 -31.94 13.31 6.89
N LEU A 319 -31.45 13.16 8.13
CA LEU A 319 -30.41 12.20 8.46
C LEU A 319 -31.00 10.80 8.57
N GLU A 320 -30.51 9.87 7.76
CA GLU A 320 -30.84 8.45 7.91
C GLU A 320 -29.94 7.83 8.99
N ILE A 321 -30.55 7.34 10.07
CA ILE A 321 -29.86 6.61 11.14
C ILE A 321 -30.03 5.11 10.93
N ILE A 322 -28.91 4.42 10.76
CA ILE A 322 -28.85 2.96 10.65
C ILE A 322 -28.41 2.38 12.00
N ARG A 323 -29.28 1.56 12.59
CA ARG A 323 -29.02 0.85 13.84
C ARG A 323 -29.06 -0.66 13.57
N GLY A 324 -27.89 -1.31 13.61
CA GLY A 324 -27.74 -2.76 13.38
C GLY A 324 -26.62 -3.13 12.39
N GLU A 325 -26.27 -4.42 12.35
CA GLU A 325 -25.18 -5.00 11.54
C GLU A 325 -25.51 -5.07 10.02
N LYS A 326 -25.96 -3.97 9.43
CA LYS A 326 -25.99 -3.86 7.97
C LYS A 326 -24.59 -3.58 7.47
N LYS A 327 -24.19 -4.31 6.43
CA LYS A 327 -22.92 -4.06 5.72
C LYS A 327 -22.87 -2.58 5.33
N VAL A 328 -21.89 -1.86 5.87
CA VAL A 328 -21.69 -0.44 5.57
C VAL A 328 -21.14 -0.36 4.16
N SER A 329 -22.02 -0.14 3.17
CA SER A 329 -21.60 0.16 1.81
C SER A 329 -20.98 1.55 1.83
N SER A 330 -19.71 1.66 1.42
CA SER A 330 -19.12 2.98 1.20
C SER A 330 -19.96 3.71 0.15
N LEU A 331 -20.13 5.03 0.33
CA LEU A 331 -20.79 5.87 -0.70
C LEU A 331 -19.97 5.87 -2.00
N TRP A 332 -18.69 5.55 -1.89
CA TRP A 332 -17.74 5.45 -2.96
C TRP A 332 -17.15 4.04 -2.99
N THR A 333 -17.48 3.27 -4.01
CA THR A 333 -16.66 2.11 -4.35
C THR A 333 -15.31 2.63 -4.83
N GLN A 334 -14.21 2.14 -4.26
CA GLN A 334 -12.87 2.46 -4.76
C GLN A 334 -12.84 2.30 -6.29
N PRO A 335 -12.30 3.28 -7.05
CA PRO A 335 -12.11 3.11 -8.48
C PRO A 335 -11.16 1.93 -8.70
N ASP A 336 -11.69 0.86 -9.31
CA ASP A 336 -11.00 -0.33 -9.80
C ASP A 336 -9.82 -0.81 -8.92
N LYS A 337 -10.13 -1.63 -7.92
CA LYS A 337 -9.12 -2.46 -7.24
C LYS A 337 -8.25 -3.14 -8.29
N VAL A 338 -6.94 -2.93 -8.15
CA VAL A 338 -5.91 -3.76 -8.74
C VAL A 338 -6.20 -5.21 -8.34
N VAL A 339 -6.67 -5.97 -9.32
CA VAL A 339 -6.53 -7.42 -9.50
C VAL A 339 -6.68 -8.22 -8.21
N GLU A 340 -7.82 -8.88 -8.02
CA GLU A 340 -7.88 -10.05 -7.15
C GLU A 340 -6.73 -10.98 -7.55
N TYR A 341 -5.68 -11.02 -6.73
CA TYR A 341 -4.65 -12.04 -6.83
C TYR A 341 -5.36 -13.35 -6.58
N SER A 342 -5.71 -14.06 -7.65
CA SER A 342 -6.11 -15.44 -7.56
C SER A 342 -4.93 -16.19 -6.97
N ALA A 343 -4.90 -16.29 -5.63
CA ALA A 343 -4.24 -17.37 -4.95
C ALA A 343 -4.93 -18.63 -5.47
N ALA A 344 -4.33 -19.26 -6.48
CA ALA A 344 -4.66 -20.62 -6.81
C ALA A 344 -4.37 -21.45 -5.55
N GLU A 345 -5.43 -22.02 -4.98
CA GLU A 345 -5.38 -23.02 -3.89
C GLU A 345 -4.51 -24.23 -4.26
#